data_AF-A0A2R7RFP3-F1
#
_entry.id   AF-A0A2R7RFP3-F1
#
_cell.length_a   1.000
_cell.length_b   1.000
_cell.length_c   1.000
_cell.angle_alpha   90.00
_cell.angle_beta   90.00
_cell.angle_gamma   90.00
#
_symmetry.space_group_name_H-M   'P 1'
#
loop_
_entity.id
_entity.type
_entity.pdbx_description
1 polymer ?
#
loop_
_entity_poly.entity_id
_entity_poly.type
_entity_poly.pdbx_seq_one_letter_code
_entity_poly.pdbx_strand_id
1 'polypeptide(L)' 'VVVLEAMKMETQVAAHRGGTVTDVRAEAGGVVMAGAVLALIG' A
#
# COMPACT_ATOMS: atom_id res chain seq x y z
N VAL A 1 2.30 2.02 5.89
CA VAL A 1 2.92 2.30 4.58
C VAL A 1 1.94 3.05 3.71
N VAL A 2 0.74 2.50 3.49
CA VAL A 2 -0.36 3.18 2.77
C VAL A 2 -1.69 2.94 3.47
N VAL A 3 -2.71 3.70 3.10
CA VAL A 3 -4.12 3.52 3.50
C VAL A 3 -4.92 3.14 2.26
N LEU A 4 -5.71 2.08 2.34
CA LEU A 4 -6.59 1.61 1.27
C LEU A 4 -8.04 1.79 1.70
N GLU A 5 -8.91 2.14 0.76
CA GLU A 5 -10.36 2.09 0.94
C GLU A 5 -10.91 0.83 0.26
N ALA A 6 -11.76 0.11 0.97
CA ALA A 6 -12.52 -1.01 0.43
C ALA A 6 -13.90 -1.06 1.09
N MET A 7 -14.95 -0.93 0.28
CA MET A 7 -16.35 -1.03 0.72
C MET A 7 -16.68 -0.07 1.89
N LYS A 8 -16.30 1.21 1.74
CA LYS A 8 -16.47 2.30 2.71
C LYS A 8 -15.62 2.18 3.98
N MET A 9 -14.69 1.24 4.02
CA MET A 9 -13.82 1.00 5.15
C MET A 9 -12.37 1.29 4.76
N GLU A 10 -11.68 2.04 5.61
CA GLU A 10 -10.25 2.29 5.45
C GLU A 10 -9.45 1.19 6.16
N THR A 11 -8.39 0.71 5.52
CA THR A 11 -7.45 -0.26 6.07
C THR A 11 -6.04 0.31 5.99
N GLN A 12 -5.36 0.34 7.13
CA GLN A 12 -3.95 0.70 7.19
C GLN A 12 -3.09 -0.52 6.87
N VAL A 13 -2.31 -0.45 5.79
CA VAL A 13 -1.34 -1.50 5.43
C VAL A 13 0.02 -1.12 6.00
N ALA A 14 0.43 -1.83 7.04
CA ALA A 14 1.74 -1.68 7.68
C ALA A 14 2.86 -2.37 6.88
N ALA A 15 4.11 -1.99 7.14
CA ALA A 15 5.26 -2.64 6.54
C ALA A 15 5.42 -4.04 7.15
N HIS A 16 5.74 -5.04 6.33
CA HIS A 16 5.97 -6.40 6.81
C HIS A 16 7.30 -6.55 7.57
N ARG A 17 8.20 -5.56 7.45
CA ARG A 17 9.50 -5.50 8.14
C ARG A 17 9.94 -4.05 8.33
N GLY A 18 10.95 -3.84 9.18
CA GLY A 18 11.69 -2.57 9.24
C GLY A 18 12.58 -2.39 8.00
N GLY A 19 12.81 -1.15 7.60
CA GLY A 19 13.60 -0.82 6.40
C GLY A 19 13.29 0.57 5.85
N THR A 20 13.75 0.85 4.63
CA THR A 20 13.50 2.09 3.89
C THR A 20 12.52 1.85 2.75
N VAL A 21 11.59 2.78 2.52
CA VAL A 21 10.71 2.73 1.33
C VAL A 21 11.56 3.06 0.10
N THR A 22 11.73 2.08 -0.80
CA THR A 22 12.55 2.24 -2.01
C THR A 22 11.73 2.57 -3.25
N ASP A 23 10.43 2.24 -3.25
CA ASP A 23 9.52 2.47 -4.37
C ASP A 23 8.06 2.49 -3.89
N VAL A 24 7.20 3.28 -4.55
CA VAL A 24 5.75 3.32 -4.31
C VAL A 24 5.04 3.14 -5.65
N ARG A 25 4.25 2.08 -5.76
CA ARG A 25 3.61 1.62 -7.00
C ARG A 25 2.09 1.78 -7.01
N ALA A 26 1.56 2.50 -6.02
CA ALA A 26 0.16 2.89 -5.95
C ALA A 26 0.06 4.42 -6.09
N GLU A 27 -0.97 4.88 -6.79
CA GLU A 27 -1.31 6.29 -6.93
C GLU A 27 -2.45 6.66 -5.97
N ALA A 28 -2.42 7.88 -5.42
CA ALA A 28 -3.48 8.36 -4.55
C ALA A 28 -4.82 8.43 -5.29
N GLY A 29 -5.86 7.81 -4.73
CA GLY A 29 -7.18 7.69 -5.38
C GLY A 29 -7.24 6.68 -6.52
N GLY A 30 -6.12 6.01 -6.85
CA GLY A 30 -6.06 4.95 -7.85
C GLY A 30 -6.72 3.65 -7.37
N VAL A 31 -7.17 2.83 -8.33
CA VAL A 31 -7.75 1.52 -8.05
C VAL A 31 -6.64 0.47 -8.01
N VAL A 32 -6.67 -0.39 -6.98
CA VAL A 32 -5.73 -1.51 -6.83
C VAL A 32 -6.50 -2.83 -6.72
N MET A 33 -5.93 -3.89 -7.30
CA MET A 33 -6.49 -5.24 -7.22
C MET A 33 -5.79 -6.07 -6.15
N ALA A 34 -6.45 -7.10 -5.65
CA ALA A 34 -5.85 -8.04 -4.72
C ALA A 34 -4.56 -8.63 -5.31
N GLY A 35 -3.47 -8.62 -4.52
CA GLY A 35 -2.15 -9.08 -4.95
C GLY A 35 -1.29 -8.01 -5.64
N ALA A 36 -1.78 -6.79 -5.86
CA ALA A 36 -0.96 -5.70 -6.36
C ALA A 36 0.15 -5.34 -5.36
N VAL A 37 1.35 -5.06 -5.88
CA VAL A 37 2.46 -4.53 -5.10
C VAL A 37 2.24 -3.04 -4.88
N LEU A 38 2.15 -2.61 -3.62
CA LEU A 38 1.86 -1.22 -3.27
C LEU A 38 3.13 -0.38 -3.06
N ALA A 39 4.15 -0.97 -2.44
CA ALA A 39 5.44 -0.33 -2.18
C ALA A 39 6.53 -1.39 -1.97
N LEU A 40 7.79 -1.02 -2.23
CA LEU A 40 8.97 -1.84 -1.96
C LEU A 40 9.66 -1.33 -0.70
N ILE A 41 10.03 -2.27 0.19
CA ILE A 41 10.75 -2.00 1.43
C ILE A 41 12.11 -2.69 1.35
N GLY A 42 13.17 -1.88 1.34
CA GLY A 42 14.58 -2.27 1.33
C GLY A 42 15.17 -2.34 2.72
#